data_AF-A0A7X7DFS9-F1
#
_entry.id   AF-A0A7X7DFS9-F1
#
_cell.length_a   1.000
_cell.length_b   1.000
_cell.length_c   1.000
_cell.angle_alpha   90.00
_cell.angle_beta   90.00
_cell.angle_gamma   90.00
#
_symmetry.space_group_name_H-M   'P 1'
#
loop_
_entity.id
_entity.type
_entity.pdbx_description
1 polymer ?
#
loop_
_entity_poly.entity_id
_entity_poly.type
_entity_poly.pdbx_seq_one_letter_code
_entity_poly.pdbx_strand_id
1 'polypeptide(L)'
;MNTSLSAITRRGFTLIEVLMALGICALLAAATAAAISFAARAERMAIRSGEAALLLPSLYAAQRLHPDDPPVSPRGWRVEHDTRIVELADDLFQEWHTLSVTVPGHEIPPFTLHILGDAP
;
A
#
# COMPACT_ATOMS: atom_id res chain seq x y z
N MET A 1 58.60 -46.18 -2.05
CA MET A 1 58.59 -46.22 -3.53
C MET A 1 57.15 -46.05 -4.00
N ASN A 2 56.91 -44.92 -4.67
CA ASN A 2 55.80 -44.51 -5.54
C ASN A 2 54.34 -44.56 -5.02
N THR A 3 53.94 -43.41 -4.47
CA THR A 3 52.58 -42.85 -4.44
C THR A 3 52.00 -42.71 -5.84
N SER A 4 50.92 -43.43 -6.15
CA SER A 4 50.12 -43.21 -7.36
C SER A 4 49.04 -42.15 -7.09
N LEU A 5 49.45 -40.89 -7.06
CA LEU A 5 48.57 -39.71 -7.12
C LEU A 5 48.47 -39.25 -8.58
N SER A 6 47.59 -39.82 -9.40
CA SER A 6 47.16 -39.16 -10.65
C SER A 6 46.04 -39.92 -11.36
N ALA A 7 44.80 -39.53 -11.10
CA ALA A 7 43.80 -39.34 -12.16
C ALA A 7 42.51 -38.78 -11.54
N ILE A 8 42.59 -37.59 -10.93
CA ILE A 8 41.43 -36.71 -10.95
C ILE A 8 41.35 -36.27 -12.42
N THR A 9 40.54 -36.97 -13.20
CA THR A 9 40.19 -36.61 -14.57
C THR A 9 39.56 -35.21 -14.52
N ARG A 10 40.36 -34.17 -14.76
CA ARG A 10 39.85 -32.83 -15.09
C ARG A 10 39.16 -32.93 -16.44
N ARG A 11 37.89 -33.31 -16.46
CA ARG A 11 36.99 -32.98 -17.57
C ARG A 11 36.78 -31.47 -17.54
N GLY A 12 37.23 -30.79 -18.60
CA GLY A 12 36.88 -29.39 -18.83
C GLY A 12 35.39 -29.27 -19.14
N PHE A 13 34.81 -28.08 -18.94
CA PHE A 13 33.43 -27.83 -19.32
C PHE A 13 33.28 -27.77 -20.83
N THR A 14 32.26 -28.44 -21.35
CA THR A 14 31.84 -28.29 -22.73
C THR A 14 31.09 -26.96 -22.91
N LEU A 15 31.09 -26.43 -24.14
CA LEU A 15 30.34 -25.22 -24.46
C LEU A 15 28.84 -25.35 -24.10
N ILE A 16 28.26 -26.52 -24.34
CA ILE A 16 26.84 -26.80 -24.05
C ILE A 16 26.58 -26.73 -22.54
N GLU A 17 27.45 -27.30 -21.71
CA GLU A 17 27.31 -27.24 -20.24
C GLU A 17 27.39 -25.80 -19.73
N VAL A 18 28.32 -24.99 -20.27
CA VAL A 18 28.43 -23.58 -19.90
C VAL A 18 27.17 -22.81 -20.32
N LEU A 19 26.65 -23.03 -21.53
CA LEU A 19 25.43 -22.38 -22.00
C LEU A 19 24.19 -22.80 -21.18
N MET A 20 24.09 -24.07 -20.82
CA MET A 20 23.02 -24.59 -19.95
C MET A 20 23.09 -23.94 -18.56
N ALA A 21 24.28 -23.92 -17.95
CA ALA A 21 24.48 -23.28 -16.65
C ALA A 21 24.15 -21.79 -16.71
N LEU A 22 24.61 -21.08 -17.75
CA LEU A 22 24.33 -19.66 -17.95
C LEU A 22 22.84 -19.40 -18.14
N GLY A 23 22.15 -20.24 -18.92
CA GLY A 23 20.71 -20.15 -19.14
C GLY A 23 19.91 -20.36 -17.86
N ILE A 24 20.28 -21.36 -17.05
CA ILE A 24 19.68 -21.61 -15.74
C ILE A 24 19.95 -20.44 -14.79
N CYS A 25 21.17 -19.92 -14.75
CA CYS A 25 21.52 -18.74 -13.95
C CYS A 25 20.71 -17.51 -14.36
N ALA A 26 20.55 -17.26 -15.65
CA ALA A 26 19.75 -16.15 -16.16
C ALA A 26 18.27 -16.30 -15.79
N LEU A 27 17.70 -17.50 -15.92
CA LEU A 27 16.33 -17.80 -15.51
C LEU A 27 16.12 -17.60 -14.01
N LEU A 28 17.02 -18.11 -13.18
CA LEU A 28 16.98 -17.93 -11.73
C LEU A 28 17.09 -16.46 -11.32
N ALA A 29 18.01 -15.71 -11.96
CA ALA A 29 18.17 -14.29 -11.70
C ALA A 29 16.90 -13.51 -12.05
N ALA A 30 16.30 -13.78 -13.22
CA ALA A 30 15.07 -13.13 -13.65
C ALA A 30 13.89 -13.47 -12.71
N ALA A 31 13.73 -14.74 -12.35
CA ALA A 31 12.68 -15.18 -11.42
C ALA A 31 12.83 -14.53 -10.04
N THR A 32 14.05 -14.45 -9.53
CA THR A 32 14.34 -13.83 -8.23
C THR A 32 14.07 -12.33 -8.26
N ALA A 33 14.49 -11.63 -9.32
CA ALA A 33 14.20 -10.21 -9.48
C ALA A 33 12.69 -9.93 -9.56
N ALA A 34 11.95 -10.75 -10.32
CA ALA A 34 10.50 -10.67 -10.39
C ALA A 34 9.84 -10.90 -9.01
N ALA A 35 10.26 -11.93 -8.27
CA ALA A 35 9.74 -12.20 -6.94
C ALA A 35 9.99 -11.05 -5.94
N ILE A 36 11.20 -10.47 -5.94
CA ILE A 36 11.55 -9.33 -5.08
C ILE A 36 10.69 -8.11 -5.42
N SER A 37 10.55 -7.79 -6.71
CA SER A 37 9.73 -6.65 -7.15
C SER A 37 8.24 -6.83 -6.79
N PHE A 38 7.72 -8.05 -6.91
CA PHE A 38 6.36 -8.38 -6.50
C PHE A 38 6.19 -8.28 -4.98
N ALA A 39 7.11 -8.85 -4.19
CA ALA A 39 7.08 -8.77 -2.74
C ALA A 39 7.13 -7.31 -2.24
N ALA A 40 8.03 -6.50 -2.80
CA ALA A 40 8.13 -5.06 -2.48
C ALA A 40 6.87 -4.28 -2.91
N ARG A 41 6.17 -4.70 -3.97
CA ARG A 41 4.88 -4.10 -4.34
C ARG A 41 3.78 -4.54 -3.38
N ALA A 42 3.71 -5.81 -3.03
CA ALA A 42 2.73 -6.36 -2.10
C ALA A 42 2.85 -5.73 -0.69
N GLU A 43 4.07 -5.55 -0.17
CA GLU A 43 4.32 -4.89 1.11
C GLU A 43 3.82 -3.43 1.10
N ARG A 44 4.14 -2.68 0.04
CA ARG A 44 3.63 -1.30 -0.13
C ARG A 44 2.11 -1.25 -0.20
N MET A 45 1.47 -2.23 -0.84
CA MET A 45 0.01 -2.33 -0.89
C MET A 45 -0.57 -2.68 0.49
N ALA A 46 0.05 -3.61 1.22
CA ALA A 46 -0.38 -3.99 2.57
C ALA A 46 -0.31 -2.80 3.53
N ILE A 47 0.80 -2.05 3.56
CA ILE A 47 0.95 -0.83 4.38
C ILE A 47 -0.14 0.18 4.04
N ARG A 48 -0.33 0.50 2.75
CA ARG A 48 -1.38 1.45 2.31
C ARG A 48 -2.79 0.99 2.65
N SER A 49 -3.07 -0.31 2.54
CA SER A 49 -4.37 -0.87 2.93
C SER A 49 -4.60 -0.81 4.44
N GLY A 50 -3.55 -1.02 5.24
CA GLY A 50 -3.60 -0.87 6.70
C GLY A 50 -3.84 0.59 7.10
N GLU A 51 -3.14 1.53 6.46
CA GLU A 51 -3.40 2.96 6.61
C GLU A 51 -4.86 3.27 6.26
N ALA A 52 -5.31 2.87 5.07
CA ALA A 52 -6.69 3.07 4.57
C ALA A 52 -7.76 2.53 5.55
N ALA A 53 -7.55 1.34 6.11
CA ALA A 53 -8.47 0.72 7.06
C ALA A 53 -8.60 1.53 8.36
N LEU A 54 -7.54 2.21 8.79
CA LEU A 54 -7.52 3.03 9.99
C LEU A 54 -8.02 4.47 9.77
N LEU A 55 -8.13 4.92 8.52
CA LEU A 55 -8.52 6.30 8.23
C LEU A 55 -9.94 6.63 8.62
N LEU A 56 -10.88 5.75 8.29
CA LEU A 56 -12.29 6.01 8.55
C LEU A 56 -12.56 6.10 10.06
N PRO A 57 -12.04 5.19 10.90
CA PRO A 57 -12.06 5.35 12.36
C PRO A 57 -11.34 6.61 12.85
N SER A 58 -10.16 6.94 12.30
CA SER A 58 -9.40 8.11 12.77
C SER A 58 -10.05 9.43 12.41
N LEU A 59 -10.62 9.54 11.21
CA LEU A 59 -11.34 10.73 10.75
C LEU A 59 -12.63 10.92 11.56
N TYR A 60 -13.35 9.83 11.82
CA TYR A 60 -14.52 9.85 12.68
C TYR A 60 -14.17 10.28 14.11
N ALA A 61 -13.12 9.71 14.69
CA ALA A 61 -12.67 10.07 16.03
C ALA A 61 -12.19 11.53 16.12
N ALA A 62 -11.44 12.01 15.13
CA ALA A 62 -10.95 13.39 15.07
C ALA A 62 -12.12 14.39 15.04
N GLN A 63 -13.12 14.14 14.18
CA GLN A 63 -14.32 14.99 14.10
C GLN A 63 -15.13 14.99 15.40
N ARG A 64 -15.16 13.86 16.12
CA ARG A 64 -15.88 13.78 17.40
C ARG A 64 -15.14 14.47 18.56
N LEU A 65 -13.82 14.51 18.53
CA LEU A 65 -13.00 15.13 19.59
C LEU A 65 -12.76 16.62 19.34
N HIS A 66 -12.57 17.01 18.08
CA HIS A 66 -12.24 18.36 17.65
C HIS A 66 -13.02 18.70 16.37
N PRO A 67 -14.32 19.02 16.48
CA PRO A 67 -15.19 19.24 15.31
C PRO A 67 -14.80 20.47 14.48
N ASP A 68 -14.23 21.49 15.14
CA ASP A 68 -13.84 22.75 14.50
C ASP A 68 -12.46 22.68 13.82
N ASP A 69 -11.67 21.66 14.13
CA ASP A 69 -10.31 21.52 13.60
C ASP A 69 -10.32 20.72 12.29
N PRO A 70 -9.56 21.17 11.27
CA PRO A 70 -9.42 20.42 10.04
C PRO A 70 -8.75 19.07 10.35
N PRO A 71 -9.31 17.94 9.86
CA PRO A 71 -8.75 16.62 10.15
C PRO A 71 -7.35 16.46 9.54
N VAL A 72 -6.43 15.87 10.32
CA VAL A 72 -5.07 15.61 9.86
C VAL A 72 -5.08 14.50 8.81
N SER A 73 -4.62 14.80 7.59
CA SER A 73 -4.51 13.79 6.54
C SER A 73 -3.20 12.99 6.65
N PRO A 74 -3.24 11.66 6.46
CA PRO A 74 -2.02 10.86 6.32
C PRO A 74 -1.21 11.30 5.10
N ARG A 75 0.09 10.95 5.10
CA ARG A 75 1.01 11.36 4.02
C ARG A 75 0.50 10.90 2.66
N GLY A 76 0.33 11.87 1.75
CA GLY A 76 -0.13 11.61 0.39
C GLY A 76 -1.65 11.50 0.22
N TRP A 77 -2.43 11.61 1.31
CA TRP A 77 -3.89 11.65 1.26
C TRP A 77 -4.37 13.10 1.30
N ARG A 78 -5.38 13.42 0.50
CA ARG A 78 -6.09 14.69 0.56
C ARG A 78 -7.43 14.46 1.25
N VAL A 79 -7.68 15.20 2.33
CA VAL A 79 -8.96 15.20 3.03
C VAL A 79 -9.47 16.64 3.00
N GLU A 80 -10.65 16.83 2.41
CA GLU A 80 -11.36 18.11 2.41
C GLU A 80 -12.54 18.00 3.36
N HIS A 81 -12.70 19.00 4.23
CA HIS A 81 -13.77 19.07 5.22
C HIS A 81 -14.69 20.24 4.85
N ASP A 82 -15.98 19.93 4.74
CA ASP A 82 -17.05 20.89 4.51
C ASP A 82 -18.12 20.68 5.57
N THR A 83 -18.79 21.74 5.98
CA THR A 83 -19.84 21.69 7.00
C THR A 83 -21.13 22.22 6.41
N ARG A 84 -22.20 21.45 6.54
CA ARG A 84 -23.50 21.76 5.94
C ARG A 84 -24.60 21.71 6.98
N ILE A 85 -25.40 22.77 7.04
CA ILE A 85 -26.63 22.77 7.84
C ILE A 85 -27.75 22.25 6.93
N VAL A 86 -28.36 21.15 7.33
CA VAL A 86 -29.45 20.48 6.60
C VAL A 86 -30.74 20.62 7.41
N GLU A 87 -31.81 21.05 6.76
CA GLU A 87 -33.16 21.10 7.35
C GLU A 87 -33.80 19.70 7.24
N LEU A 88 -34.20 19.12 8.38
CA LEU A 88 -34.80 17.78 8.43
C LEU A 88 -36.33 17.83 8.35
N ALA A 89 -36.97 18.61 9.22
CA ALA A 89 -38.43 18.85 9.30
C ALA A 89 -38.74 19.89 10.39
N ASP A 90 -39.88 20.61 10.30
CA ASP A 90 -40.42 21.49 11.36
C ASP A 90 -39.39 22.41 12.05
N ASP A 91 -38.68 23.25 11.28
CA ASP A 91 -37.63 24.17 11.76
C ASP A 91 -36.44 23.48 12.48
N LEU A 92 -36.28 22.17 12.31
CA LEU A 92 -35.21 21.39 12.91
C LEU A 92 -34.01 21.33 11.95
N PHE A 93 -33.00 22.12 12.30
CA PHE A 93 -31.73 22.19 11.57
C PHE A 93 -30.71 21.24 12.19
N GLN A 94 -29.97 20.55 11.34
CA GLN A 94 -28.92 19.63 11.76
C GLN A 94 -27.63 19.91 11.01
N GLU A 95 -26.54 20.01 11.75
CA GLU A 95 -25.22 20.18 11.19
C GLU A 95 -24.65 18.83 10.73
N TRP A 96 -24.08 18.81 9.53
CA TRP A 96 -23.47 17.65 8.89
C TRP A 96 -22.05 17.99 8.49
N HIS A 97 -21.08 17.23 8.98
CA HIS A 97 -19.71 17.29 8.52
C HIS A 97 -19.51 16.35 7.35
N THR A 98 -19.03 16.89 6.23
CA THR A 98 -18.74 16.15 5.00
C THR A 98 -17.24 16.09 4.80
N LEU A 99 -16.69 14.87 4.78
CA LEU A 99 -15.26 14.62 4.55
C LEU A 99 -15.08 13.97 3.18
N SER A 100 -14.42 14.66 2.26
CA SER A 100 -14.06 14.12 0.95
C SER A 100 -12.61 13.65 0.94
N VAL A 101 -12.39 12.36 0.71
CA VAL A 101 -11.07 11.73 0.77
C VAL A 101 -10.63 11.35 -0.64
N THR A 102 -9.47 11.87 -1.05
CA THR A 102 -8.86 11.59 -2.35
C THR A 102 -7.42 11.08 -2.18
N VAL A 103 -7.10 9.98 -2.87
CA VAL A 103 -5.74 9.44 -2.95
C VAL A 103 -5.18 9.67 -4.37
N PRO A 104 -4.13 10.49 -4.53
CA PRO A 104 -3.44 10.65 -5.80
C PRO A 104 -2.87 9.29 -6.24
N GLY A 105 -3.19 8.86 -7.47
CA GLY A 105 -2.67 7.60 -8.04
C GLY A 105 -3.69 6.46 -8.21
N HIS A 106 -4.99 6.71 -8.00
CA HIS A 106 -6.12 5.88 -8.46
C HIS A 106 -6.23 4.45 -7.88
N GLU A 107 -5.37 4.03 -6.94
CA GLU A 107 -5.45 2.68 -6.34
C GLU A 107 -6.65 2.53 -5.37
N ILE A 108 -7.19 3.62 -4.83
CA ILE A 108 -8.41 3.65 -4.01
C ILE A 108 -9.36 4.70 -4.61
N PRO A 109 -10.63 4.36 -4.89
CA PRO A 109 -11.59 5.33 -5.40
C PRO A 109 -11.85 6.42 -4.35
N PRO A 110 -12.05 7.68 -4.77
CA PRO A 110 -12.42 8.73 -3.84
C PRO A 110 -13.74 8.38 -3.15
N PHE A 111 -13.86 8.74 -1.88
CA PHE A 111 -15.07 8.51 -1.11
C PHE A 111 -15.40 9.71 -0.24
N THR A 112 -16.68 9.82 0.09
CA THR A 112 -17.21 10.90 0.93
C THR A 112 -17.84 10.28 2.17
N LEU A 113 -17.48 10.81 3.34
CA LEU A 113 -18.08 10.44 4.61
C LEU A 113 -18.98 11.58 5.08
N HIS A 114 -20.19 11.24 5.50
CA HIS A 114 -21.11 12.17 6.15
C HIS A 114 -21.23 11.80 7.63
N ILE A 115 -20.84 12.72 8.50
CA ILE A 115 -20.93 12.57 9.95
C ILE A 115 -21.95 13.57 10.47
N LEU A 116 -22.89 13.08 11.26
CA LEU A 116 -23.83 13.91 12.00
C LEU A 116 -23.06 14.77 13.01
N GLY A 117 -23.22 16.09 12.94
CA GLY A 117 -22.78 17.00 13.98
C GLY A 117 -23.59 16.72 15.24
N ASP A 118 -22.91 16.27 16.29
CA ASP A 118 -23.49 16.01 17.61
C ASP A 118 -23.27 17.27 18.48
N ALA A 119 -23.68 18.43 17.95
CA ALA A 119 -23.73 19.65 18.74
C ALA A 119 -24.95 19.53 19.69
N PRO A 120 -24.77 19.62 21.02
CA PRO A 120 -25.87 19.61 21.97
C PRO A 120 -26.77 20.84 21.85
#